data_AF-A0A7S0EQT3-F1
#
_entry.id   AF-A0A7S0EQT3-F1
#
_cell.length_a   1.000
_cell.length_b   1.000
_cell.length_c   1.000
_cell.angle_alpha   90.00
_cell.angle_beta   90.00
_cell.angle_gamma   90.00
#
_symmetry.space_group_name_H-M   'P 1'
#
loop_
_entity.id
_entity.type
_entity.pdbx_description
1 polymer ?
#
loop_
_entity_poly.entity_id
_entity_poly.type
_entity_poly.pdbx_seq_one_letter_code
_entity_poly.pdbx_strand_id
1 'polypeptide(L)'
;VQACTDCSRCRVVSFSRKEKDCSWYAECDTAKLGDAFGTYHRSFLVRGAEGSVTAEATAAVRTAPELELATQVTPRVVDVVVYGGPHYDAVLELRMRELNEIVGLFIVVQHARPGAGGGIRGRDASRTFSPAQPRFQPFANKTEVWHSEKVVDEFLDLDVMNGAERNLCFESMRDAFAEFGRPTDVVLAGDIDEVPRAGR
;
A
#
# COMPACT_ATOMS: atom_id res chain seq x y z
N VAL A 1 -4.68 22.30 -1.34
CA VAL A 1 -5.19 23.60 -1.85
C VAL A 1 -6.42 23.39 -2.73
N GLN A 2 -6.36 22.58 -3.80
CA GLN A 2 -7.49 22.31 -4.72
C GLN A 2 -8.85 22.10 -4.03
N ALA A 3 -8.95 21.16 -3.09
CA ALA A 3 -10.20 20.90 -2.37
C ALA A 3 -10.76 22.13 -1.60
N CYS A 4 -9.90 23.05 -1.17
CA CYS A 4 -10.32 24.30 -0.54
C CYS A 4 -10.81 25.32 -1.58
N THR A 5 -10.19 25.35 -2.76
CA THR A 5 -10.64 26.17 -3.89
C THR A 5 -12.04 25.77 -4.34
N ASP A 6 -12.36 24.48 -4.33
CA ASP A 6 -13.67 23.95 -4.73
C ASP A 6 -14.75 24.14 -3.64
N CYS A 7 -14.35 24.41 -2.39
CA CYS A 7 -15.25 24.66 -1.27
C CYS A 7 -15.43 26.17 -1.03
N SER A 8 -16.65 26.69 -1.16
CA SER A 8 -16.95 28.11 -0.93
C SER A 8 -16.74 28.57 0.51
N ARG A 9 -16.79 27.64 1.47
CA ARG A 9 -16.63 27.92 2.91
C ARG A 9 -15.19 27.84 3.38
N CYS A 10 -14.29 27.28 2.58
CA CYS A 10 -12.90 27.09 2.98
C CYS A 10 -12.07 28.34 2.67
N ARG A 11 -11.31 28.83 3.66
CA ARG A 11 -10.55 30.07 3.54
C ARG A 11 -9.05 29.89 3.73
N VAL A 12 -8.64 28.98 4.60
CA VAL A 12 -7.23 28.75 4.93
C VAL A 12 -6.92 27.26 4.87
N VAL A 13 -5.74 26.93 4.34
CA VAL A 13 -5.18 25.57 4.36
C VAL A 13 -3.91 25.58 5.19
N SER A 14 -3.74 24.59 6.05
CA SER A 14 -2.49 24.33 6.75
C SER A 14 -2.01 22.92 6.40
N PHE A 15 -0.71 22.73 6.20
CA PHE A 15 -0.12 21.42 5.96
C PHE A 15 1.24 21.28 6.64
N SER A 16 1.56 20.07 7.10
CA SER A 16 2.90 19.71 7.55
C SER A 16 3.44 18.55 6.73
N ARG A 17 4.60 18.76 6.09
CA ARG A 17 5.31 17.67 5.41
C ARG A 17 5.86 16.64 6.39
N LYS A 18 6.22 17.07 7.61
CA LYS A 18 6.78 16.20 8.63
C LYS A 18 5.71 15.29 9.23
N GLU A 19 4.54 15.86 9.54
CA GLU A 19 3.42 15.13 10.15
C GLU A 19 2.51 14.46 9.11
N LYS A 20 2.73 14.75 7.81
CA LYS A 20 1.95 14.22 6.68
C LYS A 20 0.45 14.50 6.79
N ASP A 21 0.08 15.68 7.27
CA ASP A 21 -1.30 16.11 7.45
C ASP A 21 -1.67 17.34 6.62
N CYS A 22 -2.97 17.50 6.38
CA CYS A 22 -3.57 18.67 5.75
C CYS A 22 -4.85 19.03 6.52
N SER A 23 -4.99 20.30 6.86
CA SER A 23 -6.14 20.84 7.59
C SER A 23 -6.73 22.03 6.84
N TRP A 24 -8.05 22.18 6.93
CA TRP A 24 -8.82 23.23 6.27
C TRP A 24 -9.63 24.00 7.29
N TYR A 25 -9.61 25.32 7.19
CA TYR A 25 -10.31 26.19 8.12
C TYR A 25 -11.22 27.15 7.34
N ALA A 26 -12.45 27.30 7.84
CA ALA A 26 -13.37 28.31 7.34
C ALA A 26 -12.94 29.71 7.81
N GLU A 27 -12.42 29.79 9.03
CA GLU A 27 -11.93 31.02 9.65
C GLU A 27 -10.59 30.73 10.34
N CYS A 28 -9.59 31.55 10.03
CA CYS A 28 -8.29 31.53 10.70
C CYS A 28 -7.64 32.90 10.48
N ASP A 29 -7.24 33.56 11.56
CA ASP A 29 -6.56 34.85 11.51
C ASP A 29 -5.06 34.61 11.30
N THR A 30 -4.64 34.52 10.04
CA THR A 30 -3.25 34.21 9.70
C THR A 30 -2.26 35.28 10.14
N ALA A 31 -2.71 36.53 10.38
CA ALA A 31 -1.87 37.60 10.88
C ALA A 31 -1.47 37.40 12.35
N LYS A 32 -2.27 36.65 13.12
CA LYS A 32 -1.98 36.32 14.52
C LYS A 32 -1.15 35.04 14.70
N LEU A 33 -0.90 34.30 13.62
CA LEU A 33 -0.13 33.06 13.69
C LEU A 33 1.36 33.30 13.92
N GLY A 34 1.89 34.49 13.57
CA GLY A 34 3.33 34.78 13.64
C GLY A 34 4.21 33.74 12.92
N ASP A 35 5.51 33.74 13.21
CA ASP A 35 6.44 32.67 12.80
C ASP A 35 6.47 31.50 13.82
N ALA A 36 5.66 31.61 14.89
CA ALA A 36 5.79 30.82 16.10
C ALA A 36 4.83 29.63 16.11
N PHE A 37 5.10 28.64 15.27
CA PHE A 37 4.68 27.27 15.56
C PHE A 37 5.90 26.36 15.43
N GLY A 38 6.29 25.75 16.54
CA GLY A 38 7.25 24.63 16.57
C GLY A 38 6.69 23.36 15.90
N THR A 39 5.51 23.44 15.31
CA THR A 39 4.92 22.42 14.46
C THR A 39 5.24 22.82 13.02
N TYR A 40 5.69 21.86 12.21
CA TYR A 40 6.26 22.05 10.88
C TYR A 40 5.20 22.43 9.82
N HIS A 41 4.14 23.10 10.26
CA HIS A 41 2.96 23.47 9.51
C HIS A 41 3.19 24.79 8.78
N ARG A 42 2.79 24.82 7.51
CA ARG A 42 2.72 26.03 6.72
C ARG A 42 1.25 26.30 6.38
N SER A 43 0.80 27.52 6.66
CA SER A 43 -0.56 27.95 6.38
C SER A 43 -0.60 28.94 5.24
N PHE A 44 -1.62 28.81 4.38
CA PHE A 44 -1.81 29.65 3.20
C PHE A 44 -3.26 30.13 3.13
N LEU A 45 -3.44 31.40 2.78
CA LEU A 45 -4.74 31.99 2.56
C LEU A 45 -5.26 31.62 1.17
N VAL A 46 -6.33 30.84 1.11
CA VAL A 46 -6.99 30.42 -0.14
C VAL A 46 -8.00 31.45 -0.61
N ARG A 47 -8.75 32.07 0.32
CA ARG A 47 -9.75 33.10 -0.01
C ARG A 47 -9.56 34.39 0.78
N GLY A 48 -9.73 35.52 0.10
CA GLY A 48 -9.78 36.83 0.73
C GLY A 48 -11.06 37.04 1.56
N ALA A 49 -11.19 38.21 2.19
CA ALA A 49 -12.37 38.55 3.01
C ALA A 49 -13.64 38.65 2.15
N GLU A 50 -13.49 39.01 0.88
CA GLU A 50 -14.50 39.06 -0.16
C GLU A 50 -14.89 37.69 -0.74
N GLY A 51 -14.27 36.61 -0.25
CA GLY A 51 -14.55 35.23 -0.67
C GLY A 51 -13.95 34.85 -2.02
N SER A 52 -13.21 35.74 -2.69
CA SER A 52 -12.51 35.42 -3.93
C SER A 52 -11.28 34.55 -3.66
N VAL A 53 -10.92 33.68 -4.61
CA VAL A 53 -9.72 32.86 -4.52
C VAL A 53 -8.50 33.73 -4.76
N THR A 54 -7.50 33.65 -3.89
CA THR A 54 -6.28 34.46 -4.01
C THR A 54 -5.46 34.07 -5.24
N ALA A 55 -4.71 35.02 -5.80
CA ALA A 55 -3.80 34.75 -6.91
C ALA A 55 -2.72 33.72 -6.53
N GLU A 56 -2.25 33.75 -5.28
CA GLU A 56 -1.30 32.78 -4.74
C GLU A 56 -1.89 31.37 -4.68
N ALA A 57 -3.15 31.21 -4.24
CA ALA A 57 -3.81 29.91 -4.25
C ALA A 57 -4.06 29.39 -5.67
N THR A 58 -4.41 30.28 -6.60
CA THR A 58 -4.55 29.94 -8.02
C THR A 58 -3.21 29.51 -8.63
N ALA A 59 -2.13 30.22 -8.30
CA ALA A 59 -0.78 29.85 -8.70
C ALA A 59 -0.38 28.51 -8.10
N ALA A 60 -0.59 28.29 -6.80
CA ALA A 60 -0.27 27.05 -6.11
C ALA A 60 -1.00 25.82 -6.69
N VAL A 61 -2.25 25.99 -7.13
CA VAL A 61 -2.98 24.95 -7.87
C VAL A 61 -2.32 24.66 -9.22
N ARG A 62 -1.97 25.70 -9.98
CA ARG A 62 -1.36 25.57 -11.31
C ARG A 62 0.09 25.07 -11.29
N THR A 63 0.84 25.45 -10.27
CA THR A 63 2.24 25.07 -10.09
C THR A 63 2.39 23.79 -9.30
N ALA A 64 1.30 23.12 -8.89
CA ALA A 64 1.37 21.77 -8.35
C ALA A 64 1.59 20.82 -9.52
N PRO A 65 2.83 20.44 -9.85
CA PRO A 65 3.02 19.36 -10.80
C PRO A 65 2.52 18.10 -10.05
N GLU A 66 2.06 17.08 -10.78
CA GLU A 66 1.97 15.70 -10.27
C GLU A 66 0.68 15.24 -9.55
N LEU A 67 -0.25 16.10 -9.11
CA LEU A 67 -1.53 15.60 -8.52
C LEU A 67 -2.66 15.37 -9.53
N GLU A 68 -2.67 16.09 -10.66
CA GLU A 68 -3.65 15.85 -11.74
C GLU A 68 -3.37 14.59 -12.55
N LEU A 69 -2.16 14.01 -12.49
CA LEU A 69 -1.88 12.72 -13.12
C LEU A 69 -2.41 11.54 -12.28
N ALA A 70 -2.60 11.74 -10.96
CA ALA A 70 -3.09 10.71 -10.05
C ALA A 70 -4.63 10.54 -10.12
N THR A 71 -5.38 11.53 -10.61
CA THR A 71 -6.84 11.46 -10.70
C THR A 71 -7.37 10.76 -11.96
N GLN A 72 -6.50 10.41 -12.92
CA GLN A 72 -6.87 9.62 -14.10
C GLN A 72 -6.57 8.13 -13.97
N VAL A 73 -5.94 7.69 -12.87
CA VAL A 73 -5.65 6.28 -12.65
C VAL A 73 -6.83 5.68 -11.88
N THR A 74 -7.67 4.89 -12.55
CA THR A 74 -8.65 4.05 -11.86
C THR A 74 -7.92 3.16 -10.84
N PRO A 75 -8.30 3.24 -9.54
CA PRO A 75 -7.78 2.34 -8.52
C PRO A 75 -7.92 0.89 -8.99
N ARG A 76 -6.84 0.11 -8.90
CA ARG A 76 -6.92 -1.34 -9.02
C ARG A 76 -6.93 -1.96 -7.64
N VAL A 77 -7.54 -3.13 -7.53
CA VAL A 77 -7.40 -3.97 -6.35
C VAL A 77 -6.12 -4.80 -6.49
N VAL A 78 -5.28 -4.76 -5.46
CA VAL A 78 -4.02 -5.51 -5.37
C VAL A 78 -4.16 -6.52 -4.25
N ASP A 79 -3.93 -7.79 -4.55
CA ASP A 79 -3.90 -8.86 -3.54
C ASP A 79 -2.45 -9.18 -3.19
N VAL A 80 -2.08 -9.00 -1.92
CA VAL A 80 -0.74 -9.27 -1.42
C VAL A 80 -0.83 -10.44 -0.46
N VAL A 81 -0.18 -11.54 -0.84
CA VAL A 81 -0.26 -12.82 -0.12
C VAL A 81 1.12 -13.37 0.16
N VAL A 82 1.30 -13.90 1.36
CA VAL A 82 2.54 -14.56 1.75
C VAL A 82 2.48 -16.03 1.37
N TYR A 83 3.47 -16.52 0.64
CA TYR A 83 3.49 -17.88 0.10
C TYR A 83 4.23 -18.86 1.01
N GLY A 84 3.48 -19.78 1.60
CA GLY A 84 4.01 -20.83 2.48
C GLY A 84 4.58 -22.07 1.80
N GLY A 85 4.70 -22.10 0.47
CA GLY A 85 5.27 -23.23 -0.25
C GLY A 85 4.22 -24.11 -0.94
N PRO A 86 4.65 -25.18 -1.63
CA PRO A 86 3.80 -25.93 -2.57
C PRO A 86 2.53 -26.56 -1.98
N HIS A 87 2.52 -26.84 -0.69
CA HIS A 87 1.33 -27.38 -0.01
C HIS A 87 0.16 -26.39 0.04
N TYR A 88 0.42 -25.10 -0.13
CA TYR A 88 -0.61 -24.06 -0.29
C TYR A 88 -0.99 -23.78 -1.74
N ASP A 89 -0.38 -24.43 -2.75
CA ASP A 89 -0.67 -24.11 -4.16
C ASP A 89 -2.15 -24.27 -4.51
N ALA A 90 -2.84 -25.25 -3.93
CA ALA A 90 -4.26 -25.45 -4.16
C ALA A 90 -5.12 -24.33 -3.55
N VAL A 91 -4.73 -23.82 -2.38
CA VAL A 91 -5.42 -22.71 -1.73
C VAL A 91 -5.13 -21.40 -2.45
N LEU A 92 -3.87 -21.18 -2.86
CA LEU A 92 -3.49 -20.03 -3.68
C LEU A 92 -4.26 -20.01 -5.00
N GLU A 93 -4.33 -21.15 -5.70
CA GLU A 93 -5.06 -21.24 -6.96
C GLU A 93 -6.54 -20.91 -6.77
N LEU A 94 -7.17 -21.45 -5.72
CA LEU A 94 -8.57 -21.16 -5.40
C LEU A 94 -8.78 -19.67 -5.15
N ARG A 95 -7.95 -19.06 -4.29
CA ARG A 95 -8.00 -17.61 -4.00
C ARG A 95 -7.83 -16.78 -5.27
N MET A 96 -6.81 -17.05 -6.08
CA MET A 96 -6.55 -16.32 -7.31
C MET A 96 -7.71 -16.45 -8.31
N ARG A 97 -8.35 -17.62 -8.36
CA ARG A 97 -9.52 -17.86 -9.20
C ARG A 97 -10.75 -17.07 -8.73
N GLU A 98 -11.05 -17.09 -7.43
CA GLU A 98 -12.17 -16.35 -6.84
C GLU A 98 -12.00 -14.83 -6.96
N LEU A 99 -10.77 -14.35 -6.83
CA LEU A 99 -10.45 -12.93 -6.92
C LEU A 99 -10.14 -12.46 -8.35
N ASN A 100 -10.17 -13.34 -9.35
CA ASN A 100 -9.64 -13.06 -10.68
C ASN A 100 -10.29 -11.86 -11.37
N GLU A 101 -11.60 -11.67 -11.19
CA GLU A 101 -12.35 -10.61 -11.86
C GLU A 101 -12.17 -9.23 -11.21
N ILE A 102 -11.73 -9.19 -9.95
CA ILE A 102 -11.64 -7.96 -9.15
C ILE A 102 -10.19 -7.51 -9.00
N VAL A 103 -9.28 -8.45 -8.80
CA VAL A 103 -7.85 -8.18 -8.57
C VAL A 103 -7.14 -7.90 -9.89
N GLY A 104 -6.58 -6.69 -10.00
CA GLY A 104 -5.77 -6.24 -11.12
C GLY A 104 -4.29 -6.59 -10.98
N LEU A 105 -3.82 -6.96 -9.78
CA LEU A 105 -2.45 -7.41 -9.53
C LEU A 105 -2.40 -8.34 -8.31
N PHE A 106 -1.82 -9.52 -8.47
CA PHE A 106 -1.42 -10.41 -7.40
C PHE A 106 0.07 -10.19 -7.09
N ILE A 107 0.41 -10.01 -5.82
CA ILE A 107 1.79 -9.95 -5.33
C ILE A 107 1.99 -11.15 -4.41
N VAL A 108 2.85 -12.08 -4.83
CA VAL A 108 3.17 -13.29 -4.09
C VAL A 108 4.51 -13.10 -3.38
N VAL A 109 4.47 -12.97 -2.05
CA VAL A 109 5.63 -12.73 -1.19
C VAL A 109 6.27 -14.07 -0.81
N GLN A 110 7.54 -14.25 -1.17
CA GLN A 110 8.33 -15.41 -0.80
C GLN A 110 9.40 -15.04 0.23
N HIS A 111 9.40 -15.70 1.38
CA HIS A 111 10.46 -15.53 2.36
C HIS A 111 11.66 -16.43 2.12
N ALA A 112 12.84 -15.94 2.50
CA ALA A 112 13.99 -16.80 2.71
C ALA A 112 13.67 -17.81 3.83
N ARG A 113 14.14 -19.04 3.68
CA ARG A 113 14.02 -20.07 4.72
C ARG A 113 15.40 -20.42 5.26
N PRO A 114 15.49 -20.79 6.55
CA PRO A 114 16.73 -21.37 7.05
C PRO A 114 17.00 -22.65 6.25
N GLY A 115 18.09 -22.65 5.49
CA GLY A 115 18.50 -23.85 4.76
C GLY A 115 18.87 -24.95 5.76
N ALA A 116 18.60 -26.22 5.42
CA ALA A 116 19.01 -27.38 6.23
C ALA A 116 20.54 -27.55 6.36
N GLY A 117 21.34 -26.55 5.98
CA GLY A 117 22.79 -26.53 6.06
C GLY A 117 23.35 -25.11 5.93
N GLY A 118 23.24 -24.30 6.99
CA GLY A 118 24.22 -23.28 7.37
C GLY A 118 24.61 -22.16 6.39
N GLY A 119 23.92 -21.96 5.26
CA GLY A 119 24.26 -20.90 4.31
C GLY A 119 23.10 -20.45 3.43
N ILE A 120 23.01 -19.14 3.21
CA ILE A 120 22.00 -18.43 2.39
C ILE A 120 21.94 -18.93 0.92
N ARG A 121 22.88 -19.77 0.48
CA ARG A 121 23.09 -20.11 -0.94
C ARG A 121 22.33 -21.32 -1.46
N GLY A 122 21.50 -21.98 -0.65
CA GLY A 122 20.66 -23.09 -1.10
C GLY A 122 19.18 -22.77 -0.98
N ARG A 123 18.63 -21.88 -1.83
CA ARG A 123 17.17 -21.84 -1.99
C ARG A 123 16.75 -23.19 -2.56
N ASP A 124 16.03 -23.97 -1.76
CA ASP A 124 15.38 -25.18 -2.23
C ASP A 124 14.36 -24.77 -3.31
N ALA A 125 14.76 -24.92 -4.58
CA ALA A 125 13.94 -24.58 -5.74
C ALA A 125 12.61 -25.36 -5.75
N SER A 126 12.51 -26.46 -4.99
CA SER A 126 11.26 -27.20 -4.84
C SER A 126 10.20 -26.43 -4.03
N ARG A 127 10.56 -25.34 -3.34
CA ARG A 127 9.66 -24.59 -2.44
C ARG A 127 9.32 -23.18 -2.92
N THR A 128 9.75 -22.79 -4.13
CA THR A 128 9.45 -21.48 -4.69
C THR A 128 8.15 -21.52 -5.51
N PHE A 129 7.29 -20.53 -5.30
CA PHE A 129 6.18 -20.28 -6.22
C PHE A 129 6.71 -19.88 -7.59
N SER A 130 6.06 -20.39 -8.64
CA SER A 130 6.36 -20.03 -10.01
C SER A 130 5.06 -19.75 -10.77
N PRO A 131 4.87 -18.52 -11.30
CA PRO A 131 3.69 -18.19 -12.10
C PRO A 131 3.66 -18.97 -13.43
N ALA A 132 4.78 -19.57 -13.83
CA ALA A 132 4.87 -20.40 -15.03
C ALA A 132 4.24 -21.80 -14.86
N GLN A 133 3.90 -22.22 -13.63
CA GLN A 133 3.22 -23.50 -13.43
C GLN A 133 1.85 -23.50 -14.14
N PRO A 134 1.43 -24.61 -14.78
CA PRO A 134 0.18 -24.66 -15.55
C PRO A 134 -1.07 -24.16 -14.81
N ARG A 135 -1.13 -24.36 -13.48
CA ARG A 135 -2.27 -23.93 -12.66
C ARG A 135 -2.36 -22.41 -12.43
N PHE A 136 -1.23 -21.70 -12.54
CA PHE A 136 -1.15 -20.25 -12.34
C PHE A 136 -1.03 -19.48 -13.66
N GLN A 137 -0.87 -20.18 -14.79
CA GLN A 137 -0.84 -19.59 -16.14
C GLN A 137 -2.00 -18.61 -16.41
N PRO A 138 -3.26 -18.89 -16.01
CA PRO A 138 -4.37 -17.94 -16.22
C PRO A 138 -4.17 -16.57 -15.55
N PHE A 139 -3.29 -16.49 -14.54
CA PHE A 139 -3.03 -15.29 -13.75
C PHE A 139 -1.63 -14.70 -14.01
N ALA A 140 -0.80 -15.34 -14.84
CA ALA A 140 0.61 -15.01 -14.99
C ALA A 140 0.84 -13.57 -15.48
N ASN A 141 -0.07 -13.00 -16.27
CA ASN A 141 0.00 -11.64 -16.77
C ASN A 141 -0.32 -10.55 -15.72
N LYS A 142 -0.75 -10.95 -14.53
CA LYS A 142 -1.06 -10.06 -13.41
C LYS A 142 -0.51 -10.56 -12.09
N THR A 143 0.56 -11.35 -12.12
CA THR A 143 1.21 -11.88 -10.92
C THR A 143 2.66 -11.44 -10.87
N GLU A 144 3.02 -10.76 -9.79
CA GLU A 144 4.40 -10.41 -9.45
C GLU A 144 4.86 -11.27 -8.27
N VAL A 145 6.13 -11.68 -8.32
CA VAL A 145 6.76 -12.46 -7.24
C VAL A 145 7.80 -11.59 -6.55
N TRP A 146 7.58 -11.34 -5.27
CA TRP A 146 8.52 -10.60 -4.45
C TRP A 146 9.32 -11.53 -3.55
N HIS A 147 10.63 -11.31 -3.43
CA HIS A 147 11.51 -12.14 -2.60
C HIS A 147 11.99 -11.36 -1.37
N SER A 148 11.47 -11.72 -0.20
CA SER A 148 11.94 -11.22 1.08
C SER A 148 13.29 -11.83 1.45
N GLU A 149 14.23 -10.99 1.86
CA GLU A 149 15.47 -11.44 2.52
C GLU A 149 15.22 -11.86 3.98
N LYS A 150 14.04 -11.54 4.53
CA LYS A 150 13.67 -11.88 5.91
C LYS A 150 13.45 -13.39 6.01
N VAL A 151 14.11 -13.99 6.99
CA VAL A 151 14.03 -15.43 7.27
C VAL A 151 12.86 -15.69 8.23
N VAL A 152 12.00 -16.62 7.86
CA VAL A 152 10.90 -17.13 8.70
C VAL A 152 11.05 -18.64 8.79
N ASP A 153 11.03 -19.18 10.00
CA ASP A 153 11.39 -20.58 10.27
C ASP A 153 10.16 -21.49 10.11
N GLU A 154 9.08 -21.12 10.79
CA GLU A 154 7.80 -21.84 10.75
C GLU A 154 6.76 -21.01 10.00
N PHE A 155 6.29 -21.56 8.88
CA PHE A 155 5.34 -20.89 8.02
C PHE A 155 3.93 -21.44 8.29
N LEU A 156 3.01 -20.57 8.74
CA LEU A 156 1.57 -20.67 8.54
C LEU A 156 0.79 -21.83 9.17
N ASP A 157 1.34 -22.45 10.20
CA ASP A 157 0.46 -22.90 11.28
C ASP A 157 0.35 -21.72 12.25
N LEU A 158 -0.74 -20.95 12.18
CA LEU A 158 -1.02 -19.80 13.05
C LEU A 158 -0.99 -20.14 14.55
N ASP A 159 -1.16 -21.42 14.89
CA ASP A 159 -1.02 -21.94 16.25
C ASP A 159 0.45 -21.98 16.72
N VAL A 160 1.42 -21.82 15.81
CA VAL A 160 2.85 -21.99 16.08
C VAL A 160 3.65 -20.70 15.84
N MET A 161 3.16 -19.78 15.00
CA MET A 161 3.88 -18.52 14.74
C MET A 161 3.97 -17.62 15.98
N ASN A 162 5.19 -17.24 16.34
CA ASN A 162 5.39 -16.21 17.35
C ASN A 162 5.09 -14.81 16.77
N GLY A 163 4.76 -13.85 17.64
CA GLY A 163 4.39 -12.49 17.22
C GLY A 163 5.48 -11.75 16.41
N ALA A 164 6.76 -12.14 16.55
CA ALA A 164 7.84 -11.52 15.79
C ALA A 164 7.84 -11.96 14.32
N GLU A 165 7.63 -13.24 14.04
CA GLU A 165 7.53 -13.74 12.66
C GLU A 165 6.31 -13.18 11.95
N ARG A 166 5.18 -13.06 12.66
CA ARG A 166 3.98 -12.39 12.12
C ARG A 166 4.29 -10.96 11.67
N ASN A 167 5.05 -10.20 12.47
CA ASN A 167 5.47 -8.85 12.10
C ASN A 167 6.38 -8.85 10.86
N LEU A 168 7.30 -9.82 10.73
CA LEU A 168 8.15 -9.95 9.55
C LEU A 168 7.35 -10.21 8.26
N CYS A 169 6.28 -11.00 8.34
CA CYS A 169 5.34 -11.20 7.24
C CYS A 169 4.62 -9.90 6.86
N PHE A 170 4.08 -9.16 7.83
CA PHE A 170 3.42 -7.87 7.58
C PHE A 170 4.35 -6.84 6.96
N GLU A 171 5.56 -6.72 7.49
CA GLU A 171 6.54 -5.82 6.89
C GLU A 171 6.91 -6.24 5.47
N SER A 172 7.05 -7.55 5.20
CA SER A 172 7.34 -8.05 3.86
C SER A 172 6.21 -7.76 2.86
N MET A 173 4.96 -7.90 3.28
CA MET A 173 3.80 -7.50 2.46
C MET A 173 3.82 -6.00 2.17
N ARG A 174 4.13 -5.18 3.18
CA ARG A 174 4.25 -3.71 3.00
C ARG A 174 5.38 -3.36 2.04
N ASP A 175 6.55 -3.98 2.21
CA ASP A 175 7.73 -3.71 1.39
C ASP A 175 7.49 -4.16 -0.07
N ALA A 176 6.84 -5.31 -0.28
CA ALA A 176 6.43 -5.78 -1.61
C ALA A 176 5.39 -4.85 -2.27
N PHE A 177 4.41 -4.37 -1.51
CA PHE A 177 3.44 -3.40 -2.03
C PHE A 177 4.11 -2.07 -2.38
N ALA A 178 5.11 -1.62 -1.61
CA ALA A 178 5.85 -0.41 -1.93
C ALA A 178 6.63 -0.52 -3.26
N GLU A 179 6.98 -1.73 -3.69
CA GLU A 179 7.70 -1.99 -4.94
C GLU A 179 6.76 -2.02 -6.17
N PHE A 180 5.62 -2.71 -6.08
CA PHE A 180 4.72 -2.93 -7.23
C PHE A 180 3.43 -2.11 -7.21
N GLY A 181 3.03 -1.64 -6.04
CA GLY A 181 1.79 -0.93 -5.79
C GLY A 181 1.85 0.55 -6.18
N ARG A 182 0.68 1.17 -6.24
CA ARG A 182 0.51 2.62 -6.44
C ARG A 182 -0.18 3.23 -5.23
N PRO A 183 0.03 4.52 -4.94
CA PRO A 183 -0.67 5.20 -3.84
C PRO A 183 -2.20 5.16 -3.94
N THR A 184 -2.74 4.96 -5.14
CA THR A 184 -4.18 4.89 -5.43
C THR A 184 -4.75 3.47 -5.38
N ASP A 185 -3.92 2.45 -5.20
CA ASP A 185 -4.37 1.05 -5.21
C ASP A 185 -5.11 0.70 -3.91
N VAL A 186 -6.10 -0.20 -4.01
CA VAL A 186 -6.79 -0.80 -2.86
C VAL A 186 -6.13 -2.13 -2.57
N VAL A 187 -5.68 -2.34 -1.33
CA VAL A 187 -4.89 -3.52 -0.97
C VAL A 187 -5.73 -4.51 -0.18
N LEU A 188 -5.81 -5.75 -0.68
CA LEU A 188 -6.18 -6.92 0.08
C LEU A 188 -4.88 -7.54 0.61
N ALA A 189 -4.61 -7.37 1.89
CA ALA A 189 -3.47 -8.00 2.55
C ALA A 189 -4.01 -9.11 3.44
N GLY A 190 -3.59 -10.34 3.20
CA GLY A 190 -4.10 -11.47 3.97
C GLY A 190 -3.19 -12.67 3.84
N ASP A 191 -3.33 -13.53 4.83
CA ASP A 191 -2.68 -14.83 4.81
C ASP A 191 -3.43 -15.79 3.89
N ILE A 192 -2.73 -16.80 3.39
CA ILE A 192 -3.32 -17.81 2.50
C ILE A 192 -4.11 -18.87 3.27
N ASP A 193 -3.87 -19.04 4.57
CA ASP A 193 -4.55 -20.02 5.41
C ASP A 193 -5.89 -19.53 5.99
N GLU A 194 -6.20 -18.23 5.85
CA GLU A 194 -7.48 -17.62 6.26
C GLU A 194 -8.65 -17.91 5.29
N VAL A 195 -8.42 -18.63 4.19
CA VAL A 195 -9.51 -19.06 3.28
C VAL A 195 -10.38 -20.08 4.03
N PRO A 196 -11.69 -19.80 4.24
CA PRO A 196 -12.56 -20.71 4.97
C PRO A 196 -12.56 -22.10 4.32
N ARG A 197 -12.00 -23.07 5.04
CA ARG A 197 -12.09 -24.47 4.62
C ARG A 197 -13.54 -24.88 4.81
N ALA A 198 -14.22 -25.29 3.74
CA ALA A 198 -15.51 -25.96 3.87
C ALA A 198 -15.31 -27.13 4.85
N GLY A 199 -15.98 -27.07 6.00
CA GLY A 199 -15.81 -28.04 7.08
C GLY A 199 -15.95 -29.46 6.51
N ARG A 200 -14.93 -30.29 6.75
CA ARG A 200 -15.01 -31.73 6.52
C ARG A 200 -15.88 -32.37 7.59
#